data_AF-A0A2W4M8J1-F1
#
_entry.id   AF-A0A2W4M8J1-F1
#
_cell.length_a   1.000
_cell.length_b   1.000
_cell.length_c   1.000
_cell.angle_alpha   90.00
_cell.angle_beta   90.00
_cell.angle_gamma   90.00
#
_symmetry.space_group_name_H-M   'P 1'
#
loop_
_entity.id
_entity.type
_entity.pdbx_description
1 polymer ?
#
loop_
_entity_poly.entity_id
_entity_poly.type
_entity_poly.pdbx_seq_one_letter_code
_entity_poly.pdbx_strand_id
1 'polypeptide(L)'
;LAAGRGRPGERYILSGATLTTRQALAVLEEVLGPLAPPRFVPGWLLPVAGWAGALLPVPVPVCPESVRVARHAHRLDGSRATRELGLQYTPVADTFRRTVEWFRETGLA
;
A
#
# COMPACT_ATOMS: atom_id res chain seq x y z
N LEU A 1 18.49 8.10 9.35
CA LEU A 1 17.98 7.61 10.65
C LEU A 1 18.77 6.40 11.14
N ALA A 2 18.54 5.20 10.60
CA ALA A 2 19.25 3.99 11.03
C ALA A 2 20.79 4.10 10.91
N ALA A 3 21.31 4.74 9.85
CA ALA A 3 22.75 4.95 9.69
C ALA A 3 23.41 5.79 10.81
N GLY A 4 22.65 6.64 11.52
CA GLY A 4 23.20 7.50 12.59
C GLY A 4 22.68 7.21 13.99
N ARG A 5 21.49 6.58 14.12
CA ARG A 5 20.84 6.28 15.40
C ARG A 5 20.53 4.80 15.59
N GLY A 6 20.77 3.99 14.57
CA GLY A 6 20.58 2.54 14.64
C GLY A 6 21.71 1.86 15.39
N ARG A 7 21.44 0.63 15.83
CA ARG A 7 22.41 -0.25 16.47
C ARG A 7 23.01 -1.22 15.43
N PRO A 8 24.33 -1.43 15.41
CA PRO A 8 24.96 -2.42 14.54
C PRO A 8 24.34 -3.81 14.73
N GLY A 9 24.09 -4.51 13.62
CA GLY A 9 23.47 -5.85 13.62
C GLY A 9 21.94 -5.85 13.76
N GLU A 10 21.31 -4.72 14.05
CA GLU A 10 19.86 -4.63 14.23
C GLU A 10 19.10 -4.27 12.96
N ARG A 11 17.89 -4.82 12.84
CA ARG A 11 16.98 -4.57 11.72
C ARG A 11 15.72 -3.85 12.20
N TYR A 12 15.25 -2.91 11.38
CA TYR A 12 14.08 -2.08 11.67
C TYR A 12 13.07 -2.25 10.55
N ILE A 13 11.84 -2.60 10.90
CA ILE A 13 10.72 -2.63 9.96
C ILE A 13 10.13 -1.23 9.89
N LEU A 14 9.92 -0.73 8.67
CA LEU A 14 9.25 0.55 8.45
C LEU A 14 7.79 0.28 8.09
N SER A 15 6.90 0.43 9.06
CA SER A 15 5.46 0.29 8.87
C SER A 15 4.73 1.37 9.65
N GLY A 16 4.31 2.43 8.94
CA GLY A 16 3.57 3.55 9.55
C GLY A 16 2.08 3.29 9.71
N ALA A 17 1.54 2.30 8.99
CA ALA A 17 0.16 1.86 9.11
C ALA A 17 0.01 0.42 8.64
N THR A 18 -0.94 -0.29 9.25
CA THR A 18 -1.41 -1.60 8.83
C THR A 18 -2.90 -1.50 8.52
N LEU A 19 -3.26 -1.54 7.24
CA LEU A 19 -4.64 -1.40 6.77
C LEU A 19 -5.03 -2.59 5.91
N THR A 20 -6.27 -3.03 6.05
CA THR A 20 -6.91 -3.89 5.05
C THR A 20 -7.24 -3.06 3.80
N THR A 21 -7.44 -3.72 2.65
CA THR A 21 -7.87 -3.05 1.42
C THR A 21 -9.14 -2.21 1.63
N ARG A 22 -10.10 -2.70 2.43
CA ARG A 22 -11.32 -1.95 2.75
C ARG A 22 -11.03 -0.69 3.56
N GLN A 23 -10.15 -0.78 4.55
CA GLN A 23 -9.74 0.39 5.35
C GLN A 23 -8.97 1.40 4.50
N ALA A 24 -8.08 0.95 3.61
CA ALA A 24 -7.36 1.84 2.71
C ALA A 24 -8.33 2.60 1.77
N LEU A 25 -9.36 1.92 1.26
CA LEU A 25 -10.40 2.57 0.44
C LEU A 25 -11.22 3.59 1.25
N ALA A 26 -11.59 3.27 2.49
CA ALA A 26 -12.30 4.22 3.36
C ALA A 26 -11.47 5.50 3.60
N VAL A 27 -10.17 5.37 3.89
CA VAL A 27 -9.27 6.54 4.02
C VAL A 27 -9.17 7.31 2.70
N LEU A 28 -9.20 6.61 1.56
CA LEU A 28 -9.17 7.26 0.25
C LEU A 28 -10.47 8.03 -0.05
N GLU A 29 -11.64 7.50 0.36
CA GLU A 29 -12.93 8.19 0.27
C GLU A 29 -12.94 9.47 1.11
N GLU A 30 -12.33 9.46 2.29
CA GLU A 30 -12.17 10.68 3.11
C GLU A 30 -11.35 11.77 2.40
N VAL A 31 -10.37 11.36 1.58
CA VAL A 31 -9.47 12.28 0.86
C VAL A 31 -10.08 12.76 -0.47
N LEU A 32 -10.73 11.86 -1.21
CA LEU A 32 -11.20 12.10 -2.58
C LEU A 32 -12.69 12.44 -2.68
N GLY A 33 -13.46 12.15 -1.63
CA GLY A 33 -14.91 12.03 -1.71
C GLY A 33 -15.36 10.62 -2.12
N PRO A 34 -16.67 10.42 -2.32
CA PRO A 34 -17.26 9.10 -2.57
C PRO A 34 -16.63 8.41 -3.80
N LEU A 35 -16.12 7.20 -3.59
CA LEU A 35 -15.60 6.36 -4.67
C LEU A 35 -16.68 5.43 -5.20
N ALA A 36 -16.53 5.00 -6.45
CA ALA A 36 -17.36 3.93 -6.99
C ALA A 36 -17.15 2.65 -6.15
N PRO A 37 -18.22 1.92 -5.81
CA PRO A 37 -18.10 0.75 -4.95
C PRO A 37 -17.19 -0.30 -5.59
N PRO A 38 -16.10 -0.72 -4.91
CA PRO A 38 -15.18 -1.71 -5.45
C PRO A 38 -15.85 -3.08 -5.57
N ARG A 39 -15.53 -3.81 -6.63
CA ARG A 39 -15.88 -5.23 -6.75
C ARG A 39 -14.78 -6.09 -6.15
N PHE A 40 -15.07 -6.77 -5.04
CA PHE A 40 -14.14 -7.73 -4.45
C PHE A 40 -14.34 -9.10 -5.11
N VAL A 41 -13.24 -9.69 -5.59
CA VAL A 41 -13.22 -11.04 -6.12
C VAL A 41 -12.67 -12.03 -5.09
N PRO A 42 -13.19 -13.26 -5.02
CA PRO A 42 -12.62 -14.33 -4.20
C PRO A 42 -11.13 -14.56 -4.50
N GLY A 43 -10.32 -14.75 -3.45
CA GLY A 43 -8.86 -14.86 -3.56
C GLY A 43 -8.35 -16.04 -4.40
N TRP A 44 -9.16 -17.06 -4.63
CA TRP A 44 -8.84 -18.20 -5.49
C TRP A 44 -8.94 -17.88 -6.99
N LEU A 45 -9.64 -16.80 -7.37
CA LEU A 45 -9.71 -16.30 -8.75
C LEU A 45 -8.53 -15.39 -9.12
N LEU A 46 -7.79 -14.88 -8.12
CA LEU A 46 -6.67 -13.95 -8.36
C LEU A 46 -5.55 -14.54 -9.25
N PRO A 47 -5.15 -15.82 -9.15
CA PRO A 47 -4.19 -16.39 -10.09
C PRO A 47 -4.67 -16.31 -11.54
N VAL A 48 -5.96 -16.61 -11.79
CA VAL A 48 -6.56 -16.53 -13.13
C VAL A 48 -6.59 -15.08 -13.64
N ALA A 49 -6.88 -14.12 -12.77
CA ALA A 49 -6.80 -12.70 -13.11
C ALA A 49 -5.38 -12.25 -13.49
N GLY A 50 -4.34 -12.78 -12.82
CA GLY A 50 -2.94 -12.51 -13.16
C GLY A 50 -2.54 -13.04 -14.55
N TRP A 51 -3.09 -14.18 -14.97
CA TRP A 51 -2.90 -14.70 -16.34
C TRP A 51 -3.72 -13.94 -17.38
N ALA A 52 -4.96 -13.54 -17.05
CA ALA A 52 -5.81 -12.75 -17.94
C ALA A 52 -5.25 -11.34 -18.18
N GLY A 53 -4.57 -10.75 -17.19
CA GLY A 53 -3.86 -9.48 -17.33
C GLY A 53 -2.72 -9.50 -18.34
N ALA A 54 -2.13 -10.67 -18.62
CA ALA A 54 -1.14 -10.86 -19.68
C ALA A 54 -1.78 -10.98 -21.08
N LEU A 55 -3.08 -11.22 -21.16
CA LEU A 55 -3.84 -11.40 -22.41
C LEU A 55 -4.70 -10.20 -22.78
N LEU A 56 -5.00 -9.31 -21.83
CA LEU A 56 -5.79 -8.10 -22.05
C LEU A 56 -4.87 -6.92 -22.42
N PRO A 57 -5.26 -6.07 -23.39
CA PRO A 57 -4.52 -4.85 -23.74
C PRO A 57 -4.60 -3.74 -22.66
N VAL A 58 -5.25 -4.03 -21.54
CA VAL A 58 -5.26 -3.18 -20.36
C VAL A 58 -4.02 -3.55 -19.55
N PRO A 59 -3.12 -2.61 -19.20
CA PRO A 59 -2.02 -2.90 -18.30
C PRO A 59 -2.63 -3.26 -16.95
N VAL A 60 -2.84 -4.55 -16.71
CA VAL A 60 -3.24 -5.04 -15.40
C VAL A 60 -1.94 -5.15 -14.61
N PRO A 61 -1.67 -4.29 -13.61
CA PRO A 61 -0.43 -4.32 -12.82
C PRO A 61 -0.46 -5.46 -11.80
N VAL A 62 -0.94 -6.64 -12.21
CA VAL A 62 -1.19 -7.79 -11.36
C VAL A 62 -0.47 -8.98 -11.98
N CYS A 63 0.77 -9.20 -11.57
CA CYS A 63 1.48 -10.45 -11.85
C CYS A 63 1.18 -11.50 -10.76
N PRO A 64 1.42 -12.79 -11.03
CA PRO A 64 1.25 -13.87 -10.05
C PRO A 64 1.97 -13.62 -8.71
N GLU A 65 3.13 -12.97 -8.75
CA GLU A 65 3.93 -12.59 -7.58
C GLU A 65 3.20 -11.53 -6.73
N SER A 66 2.65 -10.48 -7.35
CA SER A 66 1.85 -9.46 -6.66
C SER A 66 0.63 -10.08 -5.98
N VAL A 67 -0.02 -11.05 -6.64
CA VAL A 67 -1.13 -11.81 -6.06
C VAL A 67 -0.67 -12.61 -4.84
N ARG A 68 0.48 -13.28 -4.94
CA ARG A 68 1.04 -14.06 -3.83
C ARG A 68 1.31 -13.18 -2.61
N VAL A 69 1.91 -12.01 -2.80
CA VAL A 69 2.18 -11.06 -1.71
C VAL A 69 0.87 -10.51 -1.14
N ALA A 70 -0.07 -10.08 -1.99
CA ALA A 70 -1.35 -9.54 -1.55
C ALA A 70 -2.21 -10.53 -0.75
N ARG A 71 -2.06 -11.84 -0.99
CA ARG A 71 -2.75 -12.90 -0.21
C ARG A 71 -2.21 -13.04 1.21
N HIS A 72 -1.02 -12.53 1.51
CA HIS A 72 -0.46 -12.53 2.85
C HIS A 72 -0.83 -11.23 3.55
N ALA A 73 -1.69 -11.31 4.56
CA ALA A 73 -2.03 -10.15 5.39
C ALA A 73 -0.84 -9.81 6.30
N HIS A 74 0.05 -8.95 5.83
CA HIS A 74 1.19 -8.50 6.61
C HIS A 74 0.75 -7.46 7.65
N ARG A 75 0.48 -7.92 8.88
CA ARG A 75 0.42 -7.02 10.04
C ARG A 75 1.85 -6.81 10.55
N LEU A 76 2.38 -5.62 10.35
CA LEU A 76 3.76 -5.28 10.68
C LEU A 76 3.79 -4.23 11.79
N ASP A 77 4.75 -4.36 12.70
CA ASP A 77 4.96 -3.39 13.78
C ASP A 77 6.16 -2.49 13.46
N GLY A 78 5.89 -1.20 13.23
CA GLY A 78 6.89 -0.15 13.04
C GLY A 78 7.33 0.55 14.33
N SER A 79 6.77 0.20 15.50
CA SER A 79 7.01 0.90 16.77
C SER A 79 8.49 0.98 17.17
N ARG A 80 9.28 -0.03 16.79
CA ARG A 80 10.72 -0.06 17.04
C ARG A 80 11.44 1.10 16.35
N ALA A 81 11.09 1.41 15.10
CA ALA A 81 11.71 2.49 14.36
C ALA A 81 11.35 3.86 14.97
N THR A 82 10.11 4.03 15.45
CA THR A 82 9.70 5.24 16.19
C THR A 82 10.52 5.40 17.47
N ARG A 83 10.58 4.35 18.30
CA ARG A 83 11.22 4.40 19.61
C ARG A 83 12.74 4.58 19.54
N GLU A 84 13.41 3.80 18.70
CA GLU A 84 14.89 3.73 18.69
C GLU A 84 15.52 4.70 17.68
N LEU A 85 14.84 4.98 16.56
CA LEU A 85 15.37 5.89 15.55
C LEU A 85 14.78 7.30 15.62
N GLY A 86 13.72 7.50 16.40
CA GLY A 86 12.95 8.75 16.43
C GLY A 86 12.14 8.97 15.15
N LEU A 87 11.81 7.91 14.40
CA LEU A 87 11.05 8.03 13.16
C LEU A 87 9.61 8.45 13.45
N GLN A 88 9.21 9.57 12.85
CA GLN A 88 7.82 10.03 12.82
C GLN A 88 7.20 9.62 11.48
N TYR A 89 6.16 8.80 11.53
CA TYR A 89 5.45 8.38 10.33
C TYR A 89 4.46 9.44 9.89
N THR A 90 4.41 9.69 8.58
CA THR A 90 3.36 10.51 7.98
C THR A 90 2.03 9.75 8.01
N PRO A 91 0.91 10.39 8.40
CA PRO A 91 -0.41 9.80 8.28
C PRO A 91 -0.70 9.31 6.85
N VAL A 92 -1.37 8.17 6.72
CA VAL A 92 -1.69 7.58 5.41
C VAL A 92 -2.58 8.51 4.57
N ALA A 93 -3.52 9.21 5.20
CA ALA A 93 -4.41 10.16 4.53
C ALA A 93 -3.62 11.28 3.82
N ASP A 94 -2.60 11.84 4.49
CA ASP A 94 -1.73 12.87 3.91
C ASP A 94 -0.92 12.33 2.73
N THR A 95 -0.49 11.07 2.82
CA THR A 95 0.23 10.40 1.73
C THR A 95 -0.69 10.25 0.52
N PHE A 96 -1.92 9.74 0.71
CA PHE A 96 -2.89 9.64 -0.38
C PHE A 96 -3.23 10.99 -1.00
N ARG A 97 -3.44 12.03 -0.19
CA ARG A 97 -3.70 13.39 -0.68
C ARG A 97 -2.60 13.86 -1.62
N ARG A 98 -1.34 13.79 -1.17
CA ARG A 98 -0.18 14.21 -1.96
C ARG A 98 -0.01 13.37 -3.23
N THR A 99 -0.24 12.07 -3.16
CA THR A 99 -0.14 11.18 -4.33
C THR A 99 -1.21 11.50 -5.38
N VAL A 100 -2.44 11.77 -4.95
CA VAL A 100 -3.53 12.18 -5.85
C VAL A 100 -3.22 13.53 -6.49
N GLU A 101 -2.79 14.51 -5.71
CA GLU A 101 -2.41 15.83 -6.22
C GLU A 101 -1.32 15.69 -7.28
N TRP A 102 -0.30 14.88 -7.01
CA TRP A 102 0.76 14.59 -7.98
C TRP A 102 0.23 13.91 -9.27
N PHE A 103 -0.70 12.96 -9.17
CA PHE A 103 -1.32 12.36 -10.37
C PHE A 103 -2.06 13.40 -11.21
N ARG A 104 -2.76 14.34 -10.57
CA ARG A 104 -3.47 15.44 -11.28
C ARG A 104 -2.50 16.39 -11.97
N GLU A 105 -1.42 16.75 -11.30
CA GLU A 105 -0.39 17.66 -11.85
C GLU A 105 0.38 17.04 -13.02
N THR A 106 0.58 15.72 -13.01
CA THR A 106 1.35 15.01 -14.04
C THR A 106 0.51 14.47 -15.20
N GLY A 107 -0.81 14.70 -15.18
CA GLY A 107 -1.72 14.23 -16.23
C GLY A 107 -1.95 12.71 -16.23
N LEU A 108 -1.76 12.07 -15.07
CA LEU A 108 -1.94 10.62 -14.85
C LEU A 108 -3.26 10.28 -14.15
N ALA A 109 -4.07 11.29 -13.84
CA ALA A 109 -5.39 11.14 -13.22
C ALA A 109 -6.51 10.90 -14.25
#